data_AF-A0A9D4Z9H6-F1
#
_entry.id   AF-A0A9D4Z9H6-F1
#
_cell.length_a   1.000
_cell.length_b   1.000
_cell.length_c   1.000
_cell.angle_alpha   90.00
_cell.angle_beta   90.00
_cell.angle_gamma   90.00
#
_symmetry.space_group_name_H-M   'P 1'
#
loop_
_entity.id
_entity.type
_entity.pdbx_description
1 polymer ?
#
loop_
_entity_poly.entity_id
_entity_poly.type
_entity_poly.pdbx_seq_one_letter_code
_entity_poly.pdbx_strand_id
1 'polypeptide(L)'
;MEEPFHFMHFQGSLGYYERAPNGCFQLRRVNADGRVMVDLLSLARANPEWPLGNAQPPLDLMRGIDKGTQKQEKPSAQELKFAPSVVYGFSFSLKKWGCFDVGGLRKISFNDRAYDQLVMESAKQKEMLRAIVATHLSQKDERGRGLDMVAEKGEGCIVLCYGPPGTGKTLTAETLAETLHRPLWAISAFELGQEAGELETHLRQVLSTALRWRAVVLLDEADAYLESRTSNVDIKRNLMTGVFLRLLEYYAGVLFLTTNRVRAFDQAFLSRISLCIRYSALDDQRRSLIWKSLLGRAGLDTSQVTETSIASLVLCGQPFNGREIRNIVTLANTWAESRAQPLRSCRCTRCPSARDAGLQRAT
;
A
#
# COMPACT_ATOMS: atom_id res chain seq x y z
N MET A 1 17.30 -20.32 3.02
CA MET A 1 17.83 -19.07 3.60
C MET A 1 16.67 -18.36 4.24
N GLU A 2 16.67 -18.17 5.56
CA GLU A 2 15.71 -17.28 6.22
C GLU A 2 16.05 -15.84 5.81
N GLU A 3 15.03 -15.07 5.43
CA GLU A 3 15.21 -13.67 5.07
C GLU A 3 15.60 -12.88 6.33
N PRO A 4 16.57 -11.95 6.28
CA PRO A 4 17.09 -11.24 7.45
C PRO A 4 16.13 -10.16 8.00
N PHE A 5 14.86 -10.21 7.61
CA PHE A 5 13.82 -9.27 8.00
C PHE A 5 12.49 -10.01 8.23
N HIS A 6 11.64 -9.45 9.09
CA HIS A 6 10.37 -10.05 9.45
C HIS A 6 9.20 -9.06 9.30
N PHE A 7 8.22 -9.43 8.48
CA PHE A 7 6.99 -8.66 8.30
C PHE A 7 5.95 -9.08 9.35
N MET A 8 5.59 -8.16 10.24
CA MET A 8 4.81 -8.43 11.45
C MET A 8 3.72 -7.37 11.65
N HIS A 9 2.78 -7.65 12.54
CA HIS A 9 1.86 -6.64 13.07
C HIS A 9 2.37 -6.17 14.43
N PHE A 10 2.28 -4.86 14.69
CA PHE A 10 2.69 -4.26 15.95
C PHE A 10 1.54 -3.43 16.54
N GLN A 11 1.34 -3.58 17.85
CA GLN A 11 0.47 -2.73 18.64
C GLN A 11 1.22 -2.33 19.92
N GLY A 12 1.50 -1.04 20.08
CA GLY A 12 2.22 -0.54 21.24
C GLY A 12 2.83 0.84 21.03
N SER A 13 3.90 1.13 21.77
CA SER A 13 4.63 2.40 21.66
C SER A 13 5.88 2.23 20.79
N LEU A 14 5.93 2.94 19.66
CA LEU A 14 7.11 3.05 18.80
C LEU A 14 8.07 4.08 19.39
N GLY A 15 9.30 3.66 19.71
CA GLY A 15 10.39 4.57 20.00
C GLY A 15 11.10 5.01 18.71
N TYR A 16 11.33 6.31 18.50
CA TYR A 16 12.10 6.79 17.36
C TYR A 16 13.03 7.92 17.77
N TYR A 17 14.18 8.03 17.10
CA TYR A 17 15.12 9.11 17.35
C TYR A 17 14.78 10.32 16.48
N GLU A 18 14.71 11.48 17.12
CA GLU A 18 14.50 12.76 16.47
C GLU A 18 15.66 13.68 16.78
N ARG A 19 16.16 14.39 15.76
CA ARG A 19 17.27 15.32 15.93
C ARG A 19 16.72 16.63 16.51
N ALA A 20 17.12 16.96 17.73
CA ALA A 20 16.75 18.22 18.37
C ALA A 20 17.56 19.40 17.79
N PRO A 21 17.10 20.66 17.96
CA PRO A 21 17.79 21.84 17.44
C PRO A 21 19.24 22.01 17.92
N ASN A 22 19.55 21.44 19.08
CA ASN A 22 20.90 21.41 19.65
C ASN A 22 21.83 20.35 19.00
N GLY A 23 21.35 19.64 17.98
CA GLY A 23 22.10 18.61 17.26
C GLY A 23 22.08 17.22 17.92
N CYS A 24 21.58 17.09 19.15
CA CYS A 24 21.48 15.80 19.86
C CYS A 24 20.25 15.01 19.40
N PHE A 25 20.35 13.67 19.42
CA PHE A 25 19.20 12.80 19.21
C PHE A 25 18.41 12.62 20.51
N GLN A 26 17.09 12.82 20.45
CA GLN A 26 16.16 12.55 21.53
C GLN A 26 15.28 11.36 21.16
N LEU A 27 15.13 10.41 22.07
CA LEU A 27 14.20 9.30 21.91
C LEU A 27 12.78 9.79 22.20
N ARG A 28 11.93 9.78 21.18
CA ARG A 28 10.50 10.07 21.28
C ARG A 28 9.70 8.79 21.20
N ARG A 29 8.48 8.82 21.74
CA ARG A 29 7.54 7.70 21.72
C ARG A 29 6.22 8.14 21.12
N VAL A 30 5.66 7.29 20.28
CA VAL A 30 4.35 7.49 19.66
C VAL A 30 3.60 6.17 19.65
N ASN A 31 2.29 6.20 19.86
CA ASN A 31 1.48 5.00 19.73
C ASN A 31 1.45 4.57 18.26
N ALA A 32 1.72 3.30 18.02
CA ALA A 32 1.73 2.70 16.71
C ALA A 32 0.86 1.45 16.71
N ASP A 33 -0.03 1.38 15.73
CA ASP A 33 -0.83 0.20 15.41
C ASP A 33 -0.74 -0.02 13.89
N GLY A 34 -0.36 -1.24 13.50
CA GLY A 34 -0.39 -1.64 12.10
C GLY A 34 0.76 -2.55 11.68
N ARG A 35 1.03 -2.56 10.38
CA ARG A 35 2.05 -3.40 9.77
C ARG A 35 3.43 -2.80 10.01
N VAL A 36 4.41 -3.63 10.35
CA VAL A 36 5.81 -3.23 10.57
C VAL A 36 6.76 -4.21 9.89
N MET A 37 7.90 -3.71 9.46
CA MET A 37 9.02 -4.54 9.01
C MET A 37 10.14 -4.47 10.05
N VAL A 38 10.46 -5.59 10.68
CA VAL A 38 11.63 -5.70 11.56
C VAL A 38 12.85 -5.94 10.68
N ASP A 39 13.72 -4.93 10.58
CA ASP A 39 14.93 -4.95 9.76
C ASP A 39 15.95 -3.94 10.29
N LEU A 40 16.93 -4.45 11.04
CA LEU A 40 17.98 -3.64 11.63
C LEU A 40 18.99 -3.14 10.59
N LEU A 41 19.28 -3.93 9.55
CA LEU A 41 20.28 -3.60 8.54
C LEU A 41 19.81 -2.43 7.68
N SER A 42 18.56 -2.47 7.25
CA SER A 42 17.98 -1.37 6.47
C SER A 42 17.81 -0.12 7.31
N LEU A 43 17.48 -0.24 8.61
CA LEU A 43 17.43 0.90 9.51
C LEU A 43 18.81 1.56 9.64
N ALA A 44 19.87 0.79 9.85
CA ALA A 44 21.23 1.30 10.00
C ALA A 44 21.76 1.96 8.71
N ARG A 45 21.34 1.48 7.53
CA ARG A 45 21.67 2.11 6.24
C ARG A 45 20.88 3.40 6.00
N ALA A 46 19.60 3.41 6.37
CA ALA A 46 18.74 4.58 6.22
C ALA A 46 19.09 5.68 7.23
N ASN A 47 19.57 5.33 8.42
CA ASN A 47 19.85 6.25 9.51
C ASN A 47 21.23 5.97 10.13
N PRO A 48 22.33 6.22 9.40
CA PRO A 48 23.68 5.89 9.85
C PRO A 48 24.12 6.70 11.08
N GLU A 49 23.53 7.88 11.30
CA GLU A 49 23.84 8.74 12.44
C GLU A 49 23.11 8.36 13.73
N TRP A 50 22.14 7.44 13.68
CA TRP A 50 21.38 7.08 14.87
C TRP A 50 22.26 6.37 15.91
N PRO A 51 22.15 6.74 17.21
CA PRO A 51 22.90 6.09 18.27
C PRO A 51 22.30 4.72 18.60
N LEU A 52 22.60 3.72 17.78
CA LEU A 52 22.10 2.35 17.96
C LEU A 52 22.84 1.58 19.07
N GLY A 53 23.97 2.09 19.56
CA GLY A 53 24.76 1.46 20.63
C GLY A 53 25.10 0.00 20.30
N ASN A 54 24.73 -0.91 21.19
CA ASN A 54 24.98 -2.35 21.03
C ASN A 54 24.12 -3.02 19.95
N ALA A 55 23.14 -2.31 19.37
CA ALA A 55 22.34 -2.78 18.25
C ALA A 55 22.96 -2.42 16.88
N GLN A 56 24.23 -2.02 16.81
CA GLN A 56 24.89 -1.85 15.52
C GLN A 56 25.11 -3.21 14.83
N PRO A 57 24.63 -3.40 13.59
CA PRO A 57 24.88 -4.64 12.87
C PRO A 57 26.39 -4.81 12.60
N PRO A 58 26.92 -6.05 12.56
CA PRO A 58 28.32 -6.29 12.27
C PRO A 58 28.75 -5.65 10.94
N LEU A 59 29.95 -5.04 10.91
CA LEU A 59 30.51 -4.35 9.73
C LEU A 59 30.55 -5.25 8.48
N ASP A 60 30.80 -6.55 8.64
CA ASP A 60 30.81 -7.53 7.55
C ASP A 60 29.43 -7.66 6.89
N LEU A 61 28.34 -7.67 7.68
CA LEU A 61 26.97 -7.65 7.17
C LEU A 61 26.61 -6.32 6.49
N MET A 62 27.12 -5.19 7.02
CA MET A 62 26.89 -3.88 6.39
C MET A 62 27.53 -3.79 5.01
N ARG A 63 28.74 -4.37 4.84
CA ARG A 63 29.51 -4.42 3.58
C ARG A 63 29.02 -5.46 2.56
N GLY A 64 28.02 -6.28 2.92
CA GLY A 64 27.50 -7.33 2.03
C GLY A 64 28.50 -8.45 1.75
N ILE A 65 29.47 -8.66 2.66
CA ILE A 65 30.46 -9.73 2.55
C ILE A 65 29.84 -10.98 3.19
N ASP A 66 29.19 -11.81 2.38
CA ASP A 66 28.73 -13.14 2.80
C ASP A 66 29.95 -14.06 2.97
N LYS A 67 30.46 -14.20 4.20
CA LYS A 67 31.57 -15.13 4.54
C LYS A 67 31.19 -16.63 4.47
N GLY A 68 30.15 -16.98 3.71
CA GLY A 68 29.53 -18.30 3.79
C GLY A 68 28.73 -18.41 5.07
N THR A 69 27.45 -18.72 4.93
CA THR A 69 26.50 -18.84 6.04
C THR A 69 26.92 -20.01 6.92
N GLN A 70 27.54 -19.74 8.07
CA GLN A 70 27.38 -20.68 9.19
C GLN A 70 25.87 -20.80 9.42
N LYS A 71 25.34 -22.02 9.35
CA LYS A 71 23.96 -22.30 9.75
C LYS A 71 23.81 -21.74 11.15
N GLN A 72 23.10 -20.62 11.30
CA GLN A 72 22.74 -20.14 12.64
C GLN A 72 21.83 -21.21 13.22
N GLU A 73 22.36 -21.98 14.18
CA GLU A 73 21.54 -22.88 14.96
C GLU A 73 20.49 -22.04 15.68
N LYS A 74 19.25 -22.55 15.74
CA LYS A 74 18.19 -21.86 16.46
C LYS A 74 18.65 -21.69 17.92
N PRO A 75 18.65 -20.46 18.46
CA PRO A 75 19.12 -20.21 19.80
C PRO A 75 18.31 -21.04 20.79
N SER A 76 19.02 -21.60 21.77
CA SER A 76 18.44 -22.35 22.88
C SER A 76 17.49 -21.47 23.71
N ALA A 77 16.60 -22.09 24.48
CA ALA A 77 15.70 -21.37 25.37
C ALA A 77 16.43 -20.54 26.43
N GLN A 78 17.68 -20.88 26.77
CA GLN A 78 18.51 -20.11 27.69
C GLN A 78 19.11 -18.87 27.01
N GLU A 79 19.57 -19.00 25.76
CA GLU A 79 20.09 -17.87 24.97
C GLU A 79 19.00 -16.84 24.65
N LEU A 80 17.75 -17.31 24.40
CA LEU A 80 16.60 -16.42 24.20
C LEU A 80 16.30 -15.53 25.41
N LYS A 81 16.70 -15.91 26.64
CA LYS A 81 16.53 -15.07 27.84
C LYS A 81 17.43 -13.83 27.83
N PHE A 82 18.52 -13.86 27.07
CA PHE A 82 19.44 -12.74 26.92
C PHE A 82 19.14 -11.91 25.66
N ALA A 83 18.12 -12.30 24.88
CA ALA A 83 17.71 -11.55 23.71
C ALA A 83 17.14 -10.17 24.14
N PRO A 84 17.45 -9.10 23.40
CA PRO A 84 16.92 -7.78 23.71
C PRO A 84 15.39 -7.80 23.59
N SER A 85 14.71 -7.13 24.52
CA SER A 85 13.25 -6.98 24.51
C SER A 85 12.75 -6.00 23.43
N VAL A 86 13.68 -5.38 22.72
CA VAL A 86 13.43 -4.36 21.71
C VAL A 86 14.09 -4.75 20.40
N VAL A 87 13.36 -4.61 19.31
CA VAL A 87 13.86 -4.81 17.94
C VAL A 87 13.67 -3.55 17.11
N TYR A 88 14.39 -3.45 16.00
CA TYR A 88 14.44 -2.26 15.17
C TYR A 88 13.80 -2.51 13.81
N GLY A 89 13.15 -1.49 13.25
CA GLY A 89 12.48 -1.63 11.97
C GLY A 89 11.69 -0.41 11.54
N PHE A 90 10.75 -0.62 10.63
CA PHE A 90 9.94 0.42 10.00
C PHE A 90 8.44 0.20 10.22
N SER A 91 7.72 1.26 10.57
CA SER A 91 6.27 1.29 10.64
C SER A 91 5.67 1.82 9.34
N PHE A 92 4.86 1.01 8.65
CA PHE A 92 4.21 1.42 7.40
C PHE A 92 3.10 2.46 7.64
N SER A 93 2.37 2.34 8.75
CA SER A 93 1.30 3.29 9.10
C SER A 93 1.85 4.69 9.41
N LEU A 94 2.95 4.76 10.17
CA LEU A 94 3.57 6.02 10.56
C LEU A 94 4.64 6.51 9.58
N LYS A 95 5.06 5.65 8.65
CA LYS A 95 6.17 5.87 7.71
C LYS A 95 7.47 6.27 8.41
N LYS A 96 7.74 5.64 9.54
CA LYS A 96 8.89 5.97 10.41
C LYS A 96 9.69 4.73 10.79
N TRP A 97 11.00 4.91 10.78
CA TRP A 97 11.95 3.99 11.42
C TRP A 97 11.87 4.14 12.94
N GLY A 98 12.20 3.07 13.66
CA GLY A 98 12.23 3.11 15.11
C GLY A 98 12.47 1.74 15.74
N CYS A 99 12.20 1.68 17.03
CA CYS A 99 12.32 0.49 17.84
C CYS A 99 10.95 0.06 18.41
N PHE A 100 10.74 -1.24 18.45
CA PHE A 100 9.50 -1.91 18.82
C PHE A 100 9.76 -2.85 19.99
N ASP A 101 8.87 -2.83 20.97
CA ASP A 101 8.86 -3.85 22.02
C ASP A 101 8.41 -5.20 21.43
N VAL A 102 9.15 -6.26 21.72
CA VAL A 102 8.87 -7.61 21.21
C VAL A 102 7.51 -8.11 21.67
N GLY A 103 7.05 -7.73 22.87
CA GLY A 103 5.72 -8.07 23.40
C GLY A 103 4.56 -7.45 22.60
N GLY A 104 4.81 -6.38 21.84
CA GLY A 104 3.84 -5.76 20.94
C GLY A 104 3.76 -6.42 19.56
N LEU A 105 4.69 -7.33 19.21
CA LEU A 105 4.77 -7.96 17.89
C LEU A 105 3.93 -9.24 17.81
N ARG A 106 3.19 -9.38 16.71
CA ARG A 106 2.33 -10.53 16.43
C ARG A 106 2.45 -10.92 14.96
N LYS A 107 2.20 -12.20 14.68
CA LYS A 107 2.05 -12.67 13.29
C LYS A 107 0.85 -11.98 12.65
N ILE A 108 1.01 -11.62 11.39
CA ILE A 108 -0.05 -11.02 10.60
C ILE A 108 -1.11 -12.07 10.27
N SER A 109 -2.37 -11.74 10.53
CA SER A 109 -3.52 -12.42 9.91
C SER A 109 -3.80 -11.75 8.58
N PHE A 110 -3.49 -12.44 7.47
CA PHE A 110 -3.80 -11.97 6.12
C PHE A 110 -5.22 -12.35 5.72
N ASN A 111 -5.84 -11.53 4.87
CA ASN A 111 -7.12 -11.86 4.23
C ASN A 111 -6.91 -12.37 2.79
N ASP A 112 -6.82 -13.69 2.63
CA ASP A 112 -6.57 -14.35 1.34
C ASP A 112 -7.70 -14.16 0.31
N ARG A 113 -8.91 -13.81 0.76
CA ARG A 113 -10.08 -13.58 -0.10
C ARG A 113 -10.27 -12.11 -0.45
N ALA A 114 -9.39 -11.22 0.00
CA ALA A 114 -9.51 -9.78 -0.22
C ALA A 114 -9.53 -9.45 -1.72
N TYR A 115 -8.66 -10.08 -2.50
CA TYR A 115 -8.60 -9.85 -3.95
C TYR A 115 -9.82 -10.41 -4.68
N ASP A 116 -10.40 -11.52 -4.21
CA ASP A 116 -11.59 -12.13 -4.85
C ASP A 116 -12.81 -11.20 -4.77
N GLN A 117 -12.93 -10.44 -3.68
CA GLN A 117 -14.00 -9.46 -3.46
C GLN A 117 -13.86 -8.18 -4.30
N LEU A 118 -12.68 -7.94 -4.91
CA LEU A 118 -12.47 -6.78 -5.77
C LEU A 118 -13.32 -6.89 -7.05
N VAL A 119 -14.19 -5.92 -7.28
CA VAL A 119 -15.02 -5.85 -8.48
C VAL A 119 -14.23 -5.10 -9.57
N MET A 120 -13.89 -5.79 -10.66
CA MET A 120 -13.25 -5.23 -11.84
C MET A 120 -14.11 -5.48 -13.08
N GLU A 121 -13.92 -4.67 -14.12
CA GLU A 121 -14.65 -4.77 -15.40
C GLU A 121 -14.43 -6.10 -16.11
N SER A 122 -13.18 -6.55 -16.17
CA SER A 122 -12.81 -7.79 -16.85
C SER A 122 -12.21 -8.79 -15.87
N ALA A 123 -12.85 -9.96 -15.77
CA ALA A 123 -12.31 -11.10 -15.01
C ALA A 123 -10.93 -11.52 -15.53
N LYS A 124 -10.73 -11.47 -16.86
CA LYS A 124 -9.44 -11.80 -17.49
C LYS A 124 -8.34 -10.80 -17.10
N GLN A 125 -8.64 -9.50 -17.06
CA GLN A 125 -7.66 -8.50 -16.62
C GLN A 125 -7.29 -8.69 -15.14
N LYS A 126 -8.28 -9.03 -14.30
CA LYS A 126 -8.06 -9.34 -12.88
C LYS A 126 -7.13 -10.56 -12.70
N GLU A 127 -7.38 -11.64 -13.43
CA GLU A 127 -6.53 -12.82 -13.39
C GLU A 127 -5.11 -12.54 -13.91
N MET A 128 -5.00 -11.83 -15.03
CA MET A 128 -3.72 -11.44 -15.62
C MET A 128 -2.89 -10.57 -14.67
N LEU A 129 -3.50 -9.57 -14.03
CA LEU A 129 -2.81 -8.71 -13.06
C LEU A 129 -2.24 -9.54 -11.91
N ARG A 130 -3.05 -10.44 -11.34
CA ARG A 130 -2.61 -11.32 -10.24
C ARG A 130 -1.45 -12.20 -10.68
N ALA A 131 -1.52 -12.82 -11.85
CA ALA A 131 -0.49 -13.72 -12.36
C ALA A 131 0.85 -13.00 -12.59
N ILE A 132 0.82 -11.83 -13.22
CA ILE A 132 2.03 -11.03 -13.48
C ILE A 132 2.69 -10.64 -12.15
N VAL A 133 1.93 -10.01 -11.24
CA VAL A 133 2.48 -9.52 -9.98
C VAL A 133 2.98 -10.67 -9.09
N ALA A 134 2.24 -11.78 -9.02
CA ALA A 134 2.68 -12.97 -8.28
C ALA A 134 3.98 -13.55 -8.84
N THR A 135 4.17 -13.54 -10.16
CA THR A 135 5.40 -14.02 -10.80
C THR A 135 6.59 -13.16 -10.42
N HIS A 136 6.48 -11.83 -10.53
CA HIS A 136 7.56 -10.91 -10.14
C HIS A 136 7.91 -11.00 -8.65
N LEU A 137 6.92 -11.20 -7.76
CA LEU A 137 7.16 -11.35 -6.32
C LEU A 137 7.68 -12.73 -5.90
N SER A 138 7.62 -13.71 -6.79
CA SER A 138 8.06 -15.10 -6.55
C SER A 138 9.43 -15.40 -7.16
N GLN A 139 9.98 -14.53 -8.00
CA GLN A 139 11.35 -14.63 -8.50
C GLN A 139 12.32 -14.52 -7.33
N LYS A 140 12.66 -15.68 -6.75
CA LYS A 140 13.76 -15.83 -5.79
C LYS A 140 15.04 -15.85 -6.58
N ASP A 141 15.73 -14.71 -6.71
CA ASP A 141 17.17 -14.60 -7.00
C ASP A 141 17.77 -15.64 -7.98
N GLU A 142 17.05 -16.06 -9.01
CA GLU A 142 17.61 -16.78 -10.14
C GLU A 142 17.78 -15.75 -11.25
N ARG A 143 18.97 -15.14 -11.25
CA ARG A 143 19.51 -14.43 -12.41
C ARG A 143 19.14 -15.20 -13.68
N GLY A 144 18.29 -14.63 -14.52
CA GLY A 144 18.05 -15.13 -15.86
C GLY A 144 16.69 -15.78 -16.09
N ARG A 145 15.63 -14.96 -16.15
CA ARG A 145 14.59 -15.10 -17.18
C ARG A 145 14.17 -13.75 -17.79
N GLY A 146 15.08 -12.78 -17.82
CA GLY A 146 14.95 -11.61 -18.67
C GLY A 146 15.17 -12.00 -20.13
N LEU A 147 14.23 -11.66 -21.00
CA LEU A 147 14.37 -11.78 -22.47
C LEU A 147 15.34 -10.72 -23.04
N ASP A 148 15.82 -9.79 -22.20
CA ASP A 148 16.73 -8.72 -22.61
C ASP A 148 18.20 -9.14 -22.50
N MET A 149 18.94 -8.83 -23.56
CA MET A 149 20.37 -9.15 -23.75
C MET A 149 21.28 -8.37 -22.78
N VAL A 150 20.71 -7.47 -21.95
CA VAL A 150 21.40 -6.65 -20.95
C VAL A 150 20.69 -6.82 -19.62
N ALA A 151 21.35 -7.47 -18.66
CA ALA A 151 20.82 -7.91 -17.36
C ALA A 151 20.40 -6.78 -16.38
N GLU A 152 20.28 -5.53 -16.82
CA GLU A 152 20.10 -4.35 -15.96
C GLU A 152 18.95 -3.42 -16.38
N LYS A 153 18.14 -3.77 -17.38
CA LYS A 153 17.00 -2.96 -17.83
C LYS A 153 15.68 -3.74 -17.76
N GLY A 154 14.69 -3.19 -17.05
CA GLY A 154 13.27 -3.46 -17.33
C GLY A 154 12.60 -4.68 -16.69
N GLU A 155 13.17 -5.34 -15.67
CA GLU A 155 12.52 -6.50 -15.02
C GLU A 155 11.42 -6.14 -13.98
N GLY A 156 11.21 -4.84 -13.73
CA GLY A 156 10.18 -4.38 -12.80
C GLY A 156 8.75 -4.52 -13.34
N CYS A 157 7.80 -4.70 -12.43
CA CYS A 157 6.38 -4.69 -12.74
C CYS A 157 5.77 -3.35 -12.34
N ILE A 158 5.59 -2.47 -13.32
CA ILE A 158 4.95 -1.16 -13.12
C ILE A 158 3.53 -1.23 -13.66
N VAL A 159 2.55 -1.06 -12.76
CA VAL A 159 1.12 -1.10 -13.07
C VAL A 159 0.53 0.29 -12.91
N LEU A 160 -0.02 0.83 -13.99
CA LEU A 160 -0.76 2.10 -13.97
C LEU A 160 -2.27 1.83 -13.83
N CYS A 161 -2.85 2.27 -12.73
CA CYS A 161 -4.29 2.29 -12.49
C CYS A 161 -4.84 3.70 -12.74
N TYR A 162 -5.70 3.90 -13.74
CA TYR A 162 -6.24 5.22 -14.07
C TYR A 162 -7.76 5.20 -14.27
N GLY A 163 -8.42 6.29 -13.88
CA GLY A 163 -9.88 6.43 -14.02
C GLY A 163 -10.51 7.30 -12.93
N PRO A 164 -11.84 7.43 -12.90
CA PRO A 164 -12.55 8.27 -11.94
C PRO A 164 -12.24 7.91 -10.47
N PRO A 165 -12.34 8.85 -9.53
CA PRO A 165 -12.17 8.56 -8.11
C PRO A 165 -13.23 7.57 -7.60
N GLY A 166 -12.89 6.80 -6.56
CA GLY A 166 -13.83 5.86 -5.92
C GLY A 166 -14.13 4.58 -6.71
N THR A 167 -13.33 4.25 -7.73
CA THR A 167 -13.49 3.04 -8.58
C THR A 167 -12.65 1.84 -8.15
N GLY A 168 -11.87 1.95 -7.06
CA GLY A 168 -11.10 0.82 -6.51
C GLY A 168 -9.63 0.73 -6.97
N LYS A 169 -9.05 1.79 -7.55
CA LYS A 169 -7.64 1.85 -7.97
C LYS A 169 -6.66 1.49 -6.84
N THR A 170 -6.69 2.25 -5.74
CA THR A 170 -5.88 2.04 -4.53
C THR A 170 -6.16 0.67 -3.91
N LEU A 171 -7.45 0.30 -3.83
CA LEU A 171 -7.90 -0.99 -3.28
C LEU A 171 -7.34 -2.19 -4.04
N THR A 172 -7.04 -2.04 -5.33
CA THR A 172 -6.48 -3.12 -6.14
C THR A 172 -5.08 -3.49 -5.68
N ALA A 173 -4.22 -2.51 -5.40
CA ALA A 173 -2.88 -2.76 -4.86
C ALA A 173 -2.94 -3.32 -3.44
N GLU A 174 -3.83 -2.77 -2.60
CA GLU A 174 -4.03 -3.21 -1.21
C GLU A 174 -4.45 -4.68 -1.12
N THR A 175 -5.51 -5.04 -1.85
CA THR A 175 -6.05 -6.41 -1.83
C THR A 175 -5.09 -7.43 -2.43
N LEU A 176 -4.30 -7.03 -3.43
CA LEU A 176 -3.30 -7.89 -4.04
C LEU A 176 -2.11 -8.13 -3.11
N ALA A 177 -1.58 -7.08 -2.46
CA ALA A 177 -0.51 -7.22 -1.48
C ALA A 177 -0.95 -8.10 -0.29
N GLU A 178 -2.18 -7.89 0.19
CA GLU A 178 -2.78 -8.70 1.26
C GLU A 178 -2.93 -10.17 0.88
N THR A 179 -3.36 -10.47 -0.35
CA THR A 179 -3.55 -11.85 -0.84
C THR A 179 -2.22 -12.55 -1.14
N LEU A 180 -1.18 -11.79 -1.52
CA LEU A 180 0.17 -12.32 -1.80
C LEU A 180 1.09 -12.34 -0.58
N HIS A 181 0.57 -11.97 0.60
CA HIS A 181 1.31 -11.87 1.86
C HIS A 181 2.57 -11.03 1.71
N ARG A 182 2.45 -9.88 1.04
CA ARG A 182 3.54 -8.92 0.86
C ARG A 182 3.26 -7.61 1.59
N PRO A 183 4.30 -6.93 2.08
CA PRO A 183 4.15 -5.57 2.60
C PRO A 183 3.64 -4.63 1.51
N LEU A 184 2.77 -3.70 1.89
CA LEU A 184 2.34 -2.60 1.04
C LEU A 184 2.95 -1.30 1.58
N TRP A 185 3.75 -0.62 0.77
CA TRP A 185 4.22 0.73 1.06
C TRP A 185 3.45 1.74 0.23
N ALA A 186 2.38 2.28 0.82
CA ALA A 186 1.57 3.33 0.20
C ALA A 186 2.15 4.72 0.49
N ILE A 187 2.43 5.48 -0.56
CA ILE A 187 3.02 6.81 -0.53
C ILE A 187 2.15 7.73 -1.37
N SER A 188 1.88 8.92 -0.87
CA SER A 188 1.24 9.96 -1.67
C SER A 188 2.29 10.73 -2.45
N ALA A 189 1.99 11.15 -3.67
CA ALA A 189 2.87 12.02 -4.45
C ALA A 189 3.37 13.25 -3.66
N PHE A 190 2.54 13.82 -2.78
CA PHE A 190 2.90 14.98 -1.97
C PHE A 190 4.02 14.72 -0.95
N GLU A 191 4.25 13.47 -0.56
CA GLU A 191 5.27 13.10 0.43
C GLU A 191 6.68 13.02 -0.17
N LEU A 192 6.81 12.99 -1.50
CA LEU A 192 8.08 12.85 -2.17
C LEU A 192 8.90 14.16 -2.23
N GLY A 193 8.29 15.29 -1.86
CA GLY A 193 8.93 16.60 -1.91
C GLY A 193 8.57 17.41 -3.17
N GLN A 194 8.86 18.71 -3.13
CA GLN A 194 8.53 19.65 -4.21
C GLN A 194 9.73 19.99 -5.11
N GLU A 195 10.93 19.59 -4.70
CA GLU A 195 12.17 19.84 -5.42
C GLU A 195 12.80 18.52 -5.92
N ALA A 196 13.54 18.59 -7.04
CA ALA A 196 14.05 17.40 -7.73
C ALA A 196 15.01 16.56 -6.90
N GLY A 197 15.85 17.21 -6.08
CA GLY A 197 16.77 16.51 -5.20
C GLY A 197 16.07 15.76 -4.06
N GLU A 198 15.00 16.32 -3.51
CA GLU A 198 14.20 15.70 -2.45
C GLU A 198 13.47 14.47 -3.00
N LEU A 199 12.80 14.63 -4.14
CA LEU A 199 12.14 13.54 -4.87
C LEU A 199 13.13 12.41 -5.17
N GLU A 200 14.30 12.75 -5.71
CA GLU A 200 15.30 11.75 -6.07
C GLU A 200 15.76 10.95 -4.86
N THR A 201 16.04 11.62 -3.76
CA THR A 201 16.56 11.00 -2.55
C THR A 201 15.49 10.14 -1.89
N HIS A 202 14.29 10.69 -1.69
CA HIS A 202 13.21 10.00 -0.98
C HIS A 202 12.67 8.82 -1.79
N LEU A 203 12.37 9.01 -3.08
CA LEU A 203 11.84 7.93 -3.91
C LEU A 203 12.87 6.82 -4.11
N ARG A 204 14.16 7.15 -4.28
CA ARG A 204 15.23 6.12 -4.34
C ARG A 204 15.31 5.30 -3.06
N GLN A 205 15.24 5.95 -1.90
CA GLN A 205 15.27 5.27 -0.61
C GLN A 205 14.08 4.33 -0.45
N VAL A 206 12.88 4.80 -0.78
CA VAL A 206 11.66 3.97 -0.78
C VAL A 206 11.80 2.77 -1.70
N LEU A 207 12.13 2.98 -2.97
CA LEU A 207 12.18 1.93 -3.98
C LEU A 207 13.25 0.88 -3.64
N SER A 208 14.44 1.30 -3.22
CA SER A 208 15.52 0.38 -2.82
C SER A 208 15.16 -0.45 -1.57
N THR A 209 14.51 0.18 -0.59
CA THR A 209 14.07 -0.50 0.64
C THR A 209 12.92 -1.46 0.35
N ALA A 210 11.94 -1.03 -0.44
CA ALA A 210 10.82 -1.85 -0.86
C ALA A 210 11.27 -3.06 -1.69
N LEU A 211 12.24 -2.91 -2.59
CA LEU A 211 12.81 -4.01 -3.35
C LEU A 211 13.42 -5.08 -2.43
N ARG A 212 14.20 -4.66 -1.42
CA ARG A 212 14.79 -5.56 -0.41
C ARG A 212 13.72 -6.33 0.34
N TRP A 213 12.64 -5.68 0.73
CA TRP A 213 11.52 -6.29 1.44
C TRP A 213 10.54 -7.05 0.55
N ARG A 214 10.77 -7.05 -0.78
CA ARG A 214 9.82 -7.53 -1.78
C ARG A 214 8.42 -6.94 -1.55
N ALA A 215 8.37 -5.68 -1.14
CA ALA A 215 7.15 -4.94 -0.88
C ALA A 215 6.53 -4.45 -2.18
N VAL A 216 5.20 -4.43 -2.20
CA VAL A 216 4.44 -3.72 -3.23
C VAL A 216 4.47 -2.24 -2.87
N VAL A 217 4.99 -1.40 -3.78
CA VAL A 217 4.93 0.05 -3.63
C VAL A 217 3.66 0.56 -4.29
N LEU A 218 2.94 1.45 -3.62
CA LEU A 218 1.78 2.14 -4.16
C LEU A 218 2.05 3.64 -4.11
N LEU A 219 2.17 4.28 -5.26
CA LEU A 219 2.18 5.73 -5.37
C LEU A 219 0.78 6.22 -5.74
N ASP A 220 0.09 6.79 -4.77
CA ASP A 220 -1.26 7.32 -4.93
C ASP A 220 -1.20 8.77 -5.43
N GLU A 221 -2.11 9.12 -6.35
CA GLU A 221 -2.24 10.48 -6.91
C GLU A 221 -0.96 10.96 -7.61
N ALA A 222 -0.40 10.11 -8.48
CA ALA A 222 0.82 10.42 -9.23
C ALA A 222 0.60 11.45 -10.36
N ASP A 223 -0.58 12.06 -10.49
CA ASP A 223 -0.93 12.93 -11.62
C ASP A 223 0.00 14.14 -11.78
N ALA A 224 0.58 14.64 -10.70
CA ALA A 224 1.59 15.71 -10.74
C ALA A 224 2.86 15.33 -11.52
N TYR A 225 3.18 14.03 -11.63
CA TYR A 225 4.37 13.54 -12.34
C TYR A 225 4.06 12.96 -13.72
N LEU A 226 2.79 12.61 -13.98
CA LEU A 226 2.35 11.90 -15.18
C LEU A 226 1.82 12.79 -16.30
N GLU A 227 1.65 14.10 -16.06
CA GLU A 227 1.17 15.01 -17.08
C GLU A 227 2.22 15.27 -18.17
N SER A 228 1.74 15.32 -19.42
CA SER A 228 2.56 15.65 -20.60
C SER A 228 3.31 16.97 -20.38
N ARG A 229 4.59 16.97 -20.75
CA ARG A 229 5.47 18.15 -20.72
C ARG A 229 4.82 19.27 -21.53
N THR A 230 4.28 20.27 -20.84
CA THR A 230 3.75 21.46 -21.53
C THR A 230 4.96 22.32 -21.89
N SER A 231 5.11 22.64 -23.17
CA SER A 231 6.20 23.47 -23.67
C SER A 231 6.17 24.85 -23.00
N ASN A 232 7.29 25.22 -22.39
CA ASN A 232 7.68 26.56 -21.91
C ASN A 232 7.13 27.13 -20.58
N VAL A 233 6.29 26.45 -19.79
CA VAL A 233 5.74 27.06 -18.56
C VAL A 233 6.40 26.57 -17.26
N ASP A 234 6.85 25.31 -17.17
CA ASP A 234 7.31 24.73 -15.89
C ASP A 234 8.59 23.88 -15.99
N ILE A 235 9.76 24.54 -15.98
CA ILE A 235 11.07 23.86 -15.94
C ILE A 235 11.18 22.92 -14.72
N LYS A 236 10.69 23.36 -13.55
CA LYS A 236 10.70 22.55 -12.32
C LYS A 236 9.93 21.25 -12.47
N ARG A 237 8.71 21.29 -13.01
CA ARG A 237 7.88 20.08 -13.22
C ARG A 237 8.54 19.12 -14.21
N ASN A 238 9.08 19.63 -15.30
CA ASN A 238 9.78 18.82 -16.29
C ASN A 238 11.02 18.11 -15.69
N LEU A 239 11.76 18.78 -14.80
CA LEU A 239 12.87 18.18 -14.08
C LEU A 239 12.39 17.07 -13.13
N MET A 240 11.34 17.32 -12.35
CA MET A 240 10.72 16.31 -11.47
C MET A 240 10.27 15.07 -12.24
N THR A 241 9.52 15.27 -13.33
CA THR A 241 9.08 14.17 -14.22
C THR A 241 10.28 13.42 -14.80
N GLY A 242 11.35 14.12 -15.21
CA GLY A 242 12.58 13.48 -15.70
C GLY A 242 13.25 12.59 -14.66
N VAL A 243 13.40 13.08 -13.42
CA VAL A 243 13.94 12.30 -12.29
C VAL A 243 13.05 11.09 -12.00
N PHE A 244 11.73 11.29 -11.96
CA PHE A 244 10.76 10.23 -11.70
C PHE A 244 10.88 9.09 -12.73
N LEU A 245 10.83 9.43 -14.03
CA LEU A 245 10.95 8.43 -15.12
C LEU A 245 12.27 7.67 -15.08
N ARG A 246 13.37 8.34 -14.75
CA ARG A 246 14.68 7.70 -14.60
C ARG A 246 14.67 6.70 -13.46
N LEU A 247 14.08 7.03 -12.30
CA LEU A 247 14.01 6.10 -11.17
C LEU A 247 13.13 4.88 -11.47
N LEU A 248 12.07 5.05 -12.26
CA LEU A 248 11.23 3.94 -12.71
C LEU A 248 11.94 2.98 -13.68
N GLU A 249 12.84 3.48 -14.52
CA GLU A 249 13.56 2.67 -15.52
C GLU A 249 14.43 1.58 -14.87
N TYR A 250 15.01 1.86 -13.70
CA TYR A 250 15.90 0.94 -12.98
C TYR A 250 15.21 0.19 -11.84
N TYR A 251 13.91 0.40 -11.63
CA TYR A 251 13.20 -0.26 -10.55
C TYR A 251 12.82 -1.68 -10.95
N ALA A 252 13.36 -2.67 -10.23
CA ALA A 252 13.11 -4.10 -10.48
C ALA A 252 12.00 -4.71 -9.60
N GLY A 253 11.26 -3.90 -8.85
CA GLY A 253 10.20 -4.37 -7.95
C GLY A 253 8.79 -4.22 -8.54
N VAL A 254 7.78 -4.37 -7.68
CA VAL A 254 6.38 -4.13 -8.03
C VAL A 254 5.96 -2.72 -7.60
N LEU A 255 5.48 -1.92 -8.54
CA LEU A 255 5.02 -0.56 -8.32
C LEU A 255 3.62 -0.37 -8.93
N PHE A 256 2.68 0.07 -8.10
CA PHE A 256 1.38 0.56 -8.53
C PHE A 256 1.39 2.09 -8.55
N LEU A 257 0.96 2.66 -9.67
CA LEU A 257 0.74 4.08 -9.84
C LEU A 257 -0.75 4.31 -9.99
N THR A 258 -1.34 5.21 -9.22
CA THR A 258 -2.74 5.61 -9.42
C THR A 258 -2.82 7.03 -9.98
N THR A 259 -3.81 7.26 -10.84
CA THR A 259 -4.16 8.61 -11.29
C THR A 259 -5.66 8.75 -11.50
N ASN A 260 -6.18 9.92 -11.10
CA ASN A 260 -7.56 10.28 -11.36
C ASN A 260 -7.74 10.92 -12.76
N ARG A 261 -6.65 11.31 -13.41
CA ARG A 261 -6.68 12.00 -14.71
C ARG A 261 -6.55 11.00 -15.85
N VAL A 262 -7.55 10.98 -16.74
CA VAL A 262 -7.53 10.22 -17.99
C VAL A 262 -7.03 11.12 -19.13
N ARG A 263 -5.90 11.82 -18.90
CA ARG A 263 -5.28 12.71 -19.89
C ARG A 263 -4.29 11.94 -20.77
N ALA A 264 -3.82 12.56 -21.85
CA ALA A 264 -2.76 12.02 -22.68
C ALA A 264 -1.49 11.86 -21.84
N PHE A 265 -1.12 10.60 -21.58
CA PHE A 265 0.14 10.23 -20.95
C PHE A 265 1.29 10.45 -21.93
N ASP A 266 2.44 10.91 -21.41
CA ASP A 266 3.67 11.00 -22.19
C ASP A 266 4.05 9.60 -22.72
N GLN A 267 4.43 9.51 -24.00
CA GLN A 267 4.87 8.27 -24.62
C GLN A 267 6.09 7.67 -23.91
N ALA A 268 6.99 8.51 -23.39
CA ALA A 268 8.16 8.08 -22.61
C ALA A 268 7.75 7.48 -21.25
N PHE A 269 6.61 7.87 -20.71
CA PHE A 269 6.06 7.25 -19.51
C PHE A 269 5.45 5.89 -19.82
N LEU A 270 4.60 5.81 -20.87
CA LEU A 270 3.97 4.56 -21.28
C LEU A 270 4.98 3.47 -21.65
N SER A 271 6.14 3.83 -22.19
CA SER A 271 7.21 2.87 -22.52
C SER A 271 7.85 2.19 -21.30
N ARG A 272 7.59 2.69 -20.08
CA ARG A 272 8.10 2.13 -18.81
C ARG A 272 7.03 1.38 -18.02
N ILE A 273 5.78 1.36 -18.50
CA ILE A 273 4.67 0.72 -17.81
C ILE A 273 4.46 -0.69 -18.37
N SER A 274 4.45 -1.69 -17.49
CA SER A 274 4.21 -3.08 -17.85
C SER A 274 2.73 -3.33 -18.13
N LEU A 275 1.83 -2.70 -17.37
CA LEU A 275 0.39 -2.89 -17.51
C LEU A 275 -0.40 -1.60 -17.22
N CYS A 276 -1.31 -1.24 -18.11
CA CYS A 276 -2.26 -0.14 -17.94
C CYS A 276 -3.66 -0.69 -17.66
N ILE A 277 -4.24 -0.35 -16.51
CA ILE A 277 -5.58 -0.73 -16.09
C ILE A 277 -6.47 0.50 -16.06
N ARG A 278 -7.43 0.51 -16.97
CA ARG A 278 -8.48 1.52 -17.03
C ARG A 278 -9.63 1.14 -16.10
N TYR A 279 -10.01 2.08 -15.26
CA TYR A 279 -11.21 2.00 -14.43
C TYR A 279 -12.29 2.89 -15.05
N SER A 280 -13.38 2.27 -15.47
CA SER A 280 -14.60 2.95 -15.92
C SER A 280 -15.47 3.34 -14.71
N ALA A 281 -16.45 4.23 -14.94
CA ALA A 281 -17.49 4.46 -13.95
C ALA A 281 -18.22 3.14 -13.66
N LEU A 282 -18.63 2.93 -12.40
CA LEU A 282 -19.33 1.71 -12.01
C LEU A 282 -20.70 1.67 -12.70
N ASP A 283 -21.05 0.52 -13.27
CA ASP A 283 -22.40 0.22 -13.74
C ASP A 283 -23.30 -0.24 -12.57
N ASP A 284 -24.60 -0.39 -12.83
CA ASP A 284 -25.57 -0.81 -11.81
C ASP A 284 -25.30 -2.22 -11.28
N GLN A 285 -24.78 -3.12 -12.12
CA GLN A 285 -24.45 -4.48 -11.72
C GLN A 285 -23.28 -4.51 -10.74
N ARG A 286 -22.20 -3.79 -11.04
CA ARG A 286 -21.02 -3.63 -10.19
C ARG A 286 -21.36 -2.92 -8.89
N ARG A 287 -22.18 -1.85 -8.93
CA ARG A 287 -22.71 -1.21 -7.72
C ARG A 287 -23.45 -2.21 -6.84
N SER A 288 -24.33 -3.03 -7.44
CA SER A 288 -25.09 -4.05 -6.72
C SER A 288 -24.18 -5.07 -6.04
N LEU A 289 -23.12 -5.52 -6.71
CA LEU A 289 -22.12 -6.42 -6.12
C LEU A 289 -21.38 -5.77 -4.93
N ILE A 290 -21.01 -4.49 -5.06
CA ILE A 290 -20.34 -3.74 -3.98
C ILE A 290 -21.27 -3.60 -2.76
N TRP A 291 -22.55 -3.28 -2.98
CA TRP A 291 -23.56 -3.25 -1.92
C TRP A 291 -23.71 -4.61 -1.23
N LYS A 292 -23.90 -5.70 -2.00
CA LYS A 292 -24.01 -7.07 -1.44
C LYS A 292 -22.79 -7.41 -0.57
N SER A 293 -21.58 -7.12 -1.06
CA SER A 293 -20.33 -7.39 -0.36
C SER A 293 -20.22 -6.59 0.95
N LEU A 294 -20.49 -5.29 0.93
CA LEU A 294 -20.36 -4.42 2.11
C LEU A 294 -21.45 -4.68 3.15
N LEU A 295 -22.70 -4.91 2.73
CA LEU A 295 -23.78 -5.26 3.66
C LEU A 295 -23.54 -6.62 4.32
N GLY A 296 -23.05 -7.62 3.56
CA GLY A 296 -22.66 -8.91 4.13
C GLY A 296 -21.57 -8.78 5.19
N ARG A 297 -20.60 -7.87 4.99
CA ARG A 297 -19.56 -7.56 5.99
C ARG A 297 -20.09 -6.83 7.22
N ALA A 298 -21.17 -6.07 7.09
CA ALA A 298 -21.87 -5.43 8.21
C ALA A 298 -22.76 -6.41 8.99
N GLY A 299 -22.74 -7.71 8.68
CA GLY A 299 -23.51 -8.73 9.38
C GLY A 299 -24.97 -8.84 8.95
N LEU A 300 -25.36 -8.16 7.86
CA LEU A 300 -26.67 -8.37 7.25
C LEU A 300 -26.66 -9.69 6.47
N ASP A 301 -27.61 -10.56 6.79
CA ASP A 301 -27.81 -11.80 6.06
C ASP A 301 -28.20 -11.46 4.61
N THR A 302 -27.32 -11.76 3.66
CA THR A 302 -27.50 -11.45 2.24
C THR A 302 -28.71 -12.17 1.64
N SER A 303 -29.21 -13.22 2.31
CA SER A 303 -30.47 -13.90 1.98
C SER A 303 -31.72 -13.07 2.32
N GLN A 304 -31.65 -12.20 3.34
CA GLN A 304 -32.75 -11.29 3.74
C GLN A 304 -32.74 -9.97 2.96
N VAL A 305 -31.62 -9.65 2.31
CA VAL A 305 -31.54 -8.51 1.39
C VAL A 305 -32.08 -8.95 0.03
N THR A 306 -33.40 -8.83 -0.17
CA THR A 306 -34.02 -9.09 -1.47
C THR A 306 -33.36 -8.26 -2.57
N GLU A 307 -33.14 -8.85 -3.74
CA GLU A 307 -32.56 -8.14 -4.91
C GLU A 307 -33.32 -6.86 -5.23
N THR A 308 -34.62 -6.82 -4.93
CA THR A 308 -35.49 -5.65 -5.04
C THR A 308 -35.09 -4.49 -4.11
N SER A 309 -34.56 -4.76 -2.92
CA SER A 309 -34.09 -3.72 -1.99
C SER A 309 -32.77 -3.11 -2.48
N ILE A 310 -31.86 -3.92 -3.01
CA ILE A 310 -30.61 -3.44 -3.60
C ILE A 310 -30.90 -2.69 -4.89
N ALA A 311 -31.79 -3.24 -5.72
CA ALA A 311 -32.30 -2.54 -6.89
C ALA A 311 -32.86 -1.18 -6.49
N SER A 312 -33.68 -1.05 -5.43
CA SER A 312 -34.17 0.26 -4.99
C SER A 312 -33.07 1.23 -4.56
N LEU A 313 -32.01 0.76 -3.89
CA LEU A 313 -30.86 1.58 -3.48
C LEU A 313 -29.99 2.01 -4.67
N VAL A 314 -29.83 1.13 -5.65
CA VAL A 314 -29.09 1.40 -6.91
C VAL A 314 -29.92 2.27 -7.85
N LEU A 315 -31.24 2.08 -7.89
CA LEU A 315 -32.23 2.80 -8.70
C LEU A 315 -32.68 4.12 -8.09
N CYS A 316 -32.16 4.55 -6.92
CA CYS A 316 -32.38 5.91 -6.42
C CYS A 316 -31.84 7.03 -7.35
N GLY A 317 -31.30 6.66 -8.53
CA GLY A 317 -30.93 7.57 -9.61
C GLY A 317 -29.63 8.33 -9.37
N GLN A 318 -28.89 7.98 -8.31
CA GLN A 318 -27.63 8.63 -7.94
C GLN A 318 -26.46 7.71 -8.33
N PRO A 319 -25.53 8.16 -9.20
CA PRO A 319 -24.38 7.36 -9.63
C PRO A 319 -23.31 7.30 -8.54
N PHE A 320 -23.59 6.58 -7.45
CA PHE A 320 -22.65 6.44 -6.34
C PHE A 320 -21.38 5.69 -6.75
N ASN A 321 -20.23 6.18 -6.31
CA ASN A 321 -18.95 5.47 -6.43
C ASN A 321 -18.74 4.51 -5.25
N GLY A 322 -17.75 3.62 -5.34
CA GLY A 322 -17.50 2.61 -4.32
C GLY A 322 -17.11 3.17 -2.94
N ARG A 323 -16.47 4.36 -2.90
CA ARG A 323 -16.14 5.05 -1.65
C ARG A 323 -17.40 5.60 -0.99
N GLU A 324 -18.29 6.21 -1.76
CA GLU A 324 -19.59 6.72 -1.27
C GLU A 324 -20.45 5.58 -0.73
N ILE A 325 -20.53 4.45 -1.43
CA ILE A 325 -21.27 3.26 -0.96
C ILE A 325 -20.72 2.78 0.39
N ARG A 326 -19.39 2.66 0.52
CA ARG A 326 -18.74 2.29 1.79
C ARG A 326 -19.11 3.25 2.91
N ASN A 327 -19.03 4.56 2.65
CA ASN A 327 -19.36 5.57 3.65
C ASN A 327 -20.81 5.47 4.12
N ILE A 328 -21.76 5.25 3.20
CA ILE A 328 -23.18 5.08 3.55
C ILE A 328 -23.38 3.84 4.44
N VAL A 329 -22.78 2.69 4.08
CA VAL A 329 -22.89 1.46 4.89
C VAL A 329 -22.29 1.65 6.27
N THR A 330 -21.11 2.28 6.36
CA THR A 330 -20.45 2.56 7.65
C THR A 330 -21.32 3.45 8.53
N LEU A 331 -21.82 4.57 7.98
CA LEU A 331 -22.69 5.48 8.72
C LEU A 331 -23.97 4.81 9.19
N ALA A 332 -24.59 4.00 8.32
CA ALA A 332 -25.78 3.23 8.69
C ALA A 332 -25.48 2.25 9.83
N ASN A 333 -24.35 1.54 9.78
CA ASN A 333 -23.96 0.61 10.83
C ASN A 333 -23.68 1.31 12.16
N THR A 334 -22.91 2.40 12.15
CA THR A 334 -22.64 3.20 13.35
C THR A 334 -23.93 3.76 13.96
N TRP A 335 -24.88 4.19 13.12
CA TRP A 335 -26.19 4.65 13.58
C TRP A 335 -27.01 3.53 14.23
N ALA A 336 -27.00 2.34 13.64
CA ALA A 336 -27.70 1.17 14.17
C ALA A 336 -27.12 0.72 15.52
N GLU A 337 -25.78 0.67 15.63
CA GLU A 337 -25.05 0.40 16.87
C GLU A 337 -25.39 1.41 17.97
N SER A 338 -25.46 2.70 17.64
CA SER A 338 -25.84 3.75 18.61
C SER A 338 -27.23 3.55 19.23
N ARG A 339 -28.11 2.84 18.52
CA ARG A 339 -29.49 2.54 18.93
C ARG A 339 -29.66 1.13 19.51
N ALA A 340 -28.57 0.35 19.63
CA ALA A 340 -28.59 -1.06 20.00
C ALA A 340 -29.57 -1.90 19.16
N GLN A 341 -29.76 -1.52 17.89
CA GLN A 341 -30.63 -2.22 16.95
C GLN A 341 -29.79 -2.79 15.82
N PRO A 342 -30.02 -4.04 15.37
CA PRO A 342 -29.36 -4.54 14.18
C PRO A 342 -29.80 -3.73 12.97
N LEU A 343 -28.90 -3.57 11.99
CA LEU A 343 -29.27 -3.08 10.68
C LEU A 343 -30.40 -3.98 10.13
N ARG A 344 -31.52 -3.36 9.75
CA ARG A 344 -32.65 -4.04 9.12
C ARG A 344 -32.93 -3.39 7.77
N SER A 345 -33.39 -4.18 6.81
CA SER A 345 -33.96 -3.67 5.55
C SER A 345 -35.30 -3.00 5.85
N CYS A 346 -35.28 -1.79 6.39
CA CYS A 346 -36.50 -1.05 6.70
C CYS A 346 -37.17 -0.61 5.39
N ARG A 347 -38.32 -1.23 5.06
CA ARG A 347 -39.31 -0.75 4.06
C ARG A 347 -40.03 0.55 4.48
N CYS A 348 -39.63 1.16 5.59
CA CYS A 348 -40.39 2.26 6.18
C CYS A 348 -40.00 3.58 5.53
N THR A 349 -41.00 4.29 5.01
CA THR A 349 -40.97 5.71 4.61
C THR A 349 -40.56 6.68 5.74
N ARG A 350 -40.24 6.16 6.94
CA ARG A 350 -39.70 6.89 8.11
C ARG A 350 -38.25 6.51 8.46
N CYS A 351 -37.63 5.58 7.74
CA CYS A 351 -36.17 5.42 7.86
C CYS A 351 -35.56 6.65 7.18
N PRO A 352 -34.63 7.38 7.83
CA PRO A 352 -34.10 8.59 7.23
C PRO A 352 -33.50 8.19 5.88
N SER A 353 -34.13 8.67 4.81
CA SER A 353 -33.57 8.55 3.49
C SER A 353 -32.18 9.20 3.52
N ALA A 354 -31.31 8.88 2.57
CA ALA A 354 -30.05 9.63 2.42
C ALA A 354 -30.29 11.17 2.34
N ARG A 355 -31.53 11.62 2.07
CA ARG A 355 -31.97 13.02 2.17
C ARG A 355 -32.24 13.50 3.61
N ASP A 356 -32.77 12.68 4.50
CA ASP A 356 -33.11 13.07 5.89
C ASP A 356 -31.88 13.13 6.81
N ALA A 357 -30.80 12.42 6.45
CA ALA A 357 -29.51 12.51 7.13
C ALA A 357 -28.67 13.74 6.72
N GLY A 358 -29.21 14.66 5.91
CA GLY A 358 -28.47 15.83 5.43
C GLY A 358 -27.28 15.51 4.52
N LEU A 359 -27.18 14.28 4.01
CA LEU A 359 -26.15 13.83 3.07
C LEU A 359 -26.51 14.31 1.65
N GLN A 360 -26.62 15.62 1.47
CA GLN A 360 -26.38 16.21 0.15
C GLN A 360 -24.89 16.11 -0.14
N ARG A 361 -24.53 15.94 -1.42
CA ARG A 361 -23.14 16.16 -1.88
C ARG A 361 -22.65 17.47 -1.25
N ALA A 362 -21.53 17.42 -0.52
CA ALA A 362 -20.71 18.61 -0.42
C ALA A 362 -20.28 18.93 -1.86
N THR A 363 -20.90 19.96 -2.44
CA THR A 363 -20.60 20.48 -3.78
C THR A 363 -19.16 20.94 -3.88
#